data_AF-A0A221MEK2-F1
#
_entry.id   AF-A0A221MEK2-F1
#
_cell.length_a   1.000
_cell.length_b   1.000
_cell.length_c   1.000
_cell.angle_alpha   90.00
_cell.angle_beta   90.00
_cell.angle_gamma   90.00
#
_symmetry.space_group_name_H-M   'P 1'
#
loop_
_entity.id
_entity.type
_entity.pdbx_description
1 polymer ?
#
loop_
_entity_poly.entity_id
_entity_poly.type
_entity_poly.pdbx_seq_one_letter_code
_entity_poly.pdbx_strand_id
1 'polypeptide(L)'
;MENTQKLYFYSSKVKNVLLLIVGLVFIAFGVLVCGAAFNERDFLISGVGAFIALFFGLLTFGILKKMLSPKPYLILTEEELIINASSKKAIPIKWDDIEGYNIQNVHFSKFIEIMLHDEEKYRARMSNTTRKLNKLNDVMNFSPFAIAWVQVKRKDRDKLVNELDRLNRCASEFNDQLYVQMNVDDKGQKSYRQVNGKYMLKSYGLSLILTGVSFLFFYWANADDYIPFLFVSFIMYPFAKIIYDVLLGFKFDYKMAKQSFISVYFYQLRFAIHVLIYYLSFYIAPLGIFYIILRTTYRLIKKGN
;
A
#
# COMPACT_ATOMS: atom_id res chain seq x y z
N MET A 1 -21.80 -12.19 -37.31
CA MET A 1 -21.64 -11.24 -36.19
C MET A 1 -20.82 -11.96 -35.12
N GLU A 2 -19.49 -11.90 -35.26
CA GLU A 2 -18.58 -12.52 -34.29
C GLU A 2 -18.69 -11.83 -32.93
N ASN A 3 -18.71 -12.66 -31.89
CA ASN A 3 -18.95 -12.28 -30.52
C ASN A 3 -17.68 -11.62 -29.95
N THR A 4 -17.45 -10.34 -30.25
CA THR A 4 -16.27 -9.60 -29.78
C THR A 4 -16.21 -9.67 -28.25
N GLN A 5 -15.30 -10.49 -27.72
CA GLN A 5 -15.32 -10.82 -26.31
C GLN A 5 -14.72 -9.66 -25.50
N LYS A 6 -15.58 -8.75 -25.02
CA LYS A 6 -15.15 -7.61 -24.18
C LYS A 6 -14.90 -8.08 -22.76
N LEU A 7 -13.67 -7.89 -22.28
CA LEU A 7 -13.26 -8.22 -20.91
C LEU A 7 -13.15 -6.96 -20.05
N TYR A 8 -13.83 -6.96 -18.91
CA TYR A 8 -13.88 -5.83 -17.99
C TYR A 8 -13.10 -6.11 -16.72
N PHE A 9 -12.13 -5.26 -16.41
CA PHE A 9 -11.39 -5.29 -15.16
C PHE A 9 -11.81 -4.12 -14.26
N TYR A 10 -12.14 -4.44 -13.02
CA TYR A 10 -12.61 -3.47 -12.03
C TYR A 10 -11.57 -3.23 -10.95
N SER A 11 -11.59 -2.02 -10.39
CA SER A 11 -10.76 -1.68 -9.25
C SER A 11 -11.20 -2.34 -7.95
N SER A 12 -10.22 -2.66 -7.10
CA SER A 12 -10.45 -3.17 -5.77
C SER A 12 -11.07 -2.09 -4.89
N LYS A 13 -12.25 -2.36 -4.34
CA LYS A 13 -12.95 -1.43 -3.44
C LYS A 13 -12.43 -1.49 -1.99
N VAL A 14 -11.52 -2.40 -1.66
CA VAL A 14 -11.06 -2.63 -0.28
C VAL A 14 -10.49 -1.36 0.37
N LYS A 15 -9.67 -0.60 -0.37
CA LYS A 15 -9.11 0.67 0.14
C LYS A 15 -10.21 1.69 0.43
N ASN A 16 -11.20 1.78 -0.45
CA ASN A 16 -12.32 2.71 -0.28
C ASN A 16 -13.21 2.30 0.90
N VAL A 17 -13.45 1.00 1.09
CA VAL A 17 -14.19 0.48 2.25
C VAL A 17 -13.45 0.81 3.55
N LEU A 18 -12.14 0.58 3.61
CA LEU A 18 -11.34 0.94 4.79
C LEU A 18 -11.40 2.45 5.07
N LEU A 19 -11.27 3.29 4.04
CA LEU A 19 -11.38 4.74 4.18
C LEU A 19 -12.79 5.18 4.64
N LEU A 20 -13.85 4.49 4.22
CA LEU A 20 -15.20 4.74 4.73
C LEU A 20 -15.30 4.43 6.22
N ILE A 21 -14.76 3.29 6.68
CA ILE A 21 -14.76 2.93 8.10
C ILE A 21 -14.03 3.99 8.92
N VAL A 22 -12.84 4.39 8.49
CA VAL A 22 -12.06 5.44 9.15
C VAL A 22 -12.84 6.76 9.15
N GLY A 23 -13.42 7.15 8.01
CA GLY A 23 -14.25 8.35 7.90
C GLY A 23 -15.42 8.36 8.89
N LEU A 24 -16.14 7.24 9.02
CA LEU A 24 -17.24 7.09 9.98
C LEU A 24 -16.79 7.22 11.44
N VAL A 25 -15.64 6.64 11.79
CA VAL A 25 -15.06 6.78 13.13
C VAL A 25 -14.75 8.25 13.44
N PHE A 26 -14.17 8.99 12.49
CA PHE A 26 -13.88 10.41 12.68
C PHE A 26 -15.13 11.28 12.73
N ILE A 27 -16.20 10.93 11.98
CA ILE A 27 -17.49 11.62 12.08
C ILE A 27 -18.09 11.41 13.48
N ALA A 28 -18.14 10.17 13.96
CA ALA A 28 -18.64 9.86 15.30
C ALA A 28 -17.82 10.58 16.39
N PHE A 29 -16.48 10.55 16.27
CA PHE A 29 -15.59 11.27 17.16
C PHE A 29 -15.84 12.78 17.15
N GLY A 30 -15.96 13.40 15.97
CA GLY A 30 -16.27 14.82 15.84
C GLY A 30 -17.60 15.22 16.48
N VAL A 31 -18.65 14.40 16.30
CA VAL A 31 -19.96 14.60 16.93
C VAL A 31 -19.88 14.48 18.46
N LEU A 32 -19.14 13.49 18.98
CA LEU A 32 -18.94 13.32 20.42
C LEU A 32 -18.20 14.51 21.04
N VAL A 33 -17.10 14.94 20.42
CA VAL A 33 -16.34 16.12 20.86
C VAL A 33 -17.22 17.37 20.82
N CYS A 34 -17.99 17.54 19.74
CA CYS A 34 -18.90 18.67 19.59
C CYS A 34 -19.96 18.70 20.70
N GLY A 35 -20.58 17.56 21.00
CA GLY A 35 -21.63 17.44 22.02
C GLY A 35 -21.11 17.61 23.45
N ALA A 36 -19.97 16.98 23.78
CA ALA A 36 -19.34 17.12 25.09
C ALA A 36 -18.93 18.58 25.37
N ALA A 37 -18.22 19.20 24.42
CA ALA A 37 -17.77 20.58 24.57
C ALA A 37 -18.92 21.60 24.58
N PHE A 38 -20.00 21.34 23.83
CA PHE A 38 -21.18 22.20 23.86
C PHE A 38 -21.87 22.18 25.23
N ASN A 39 -21.95 21.01 25.88
CA ASN A 39 -22.50 20.90 27.23
C ASN A 39 -21.66 21.64 28.28
N GLU A 40 -20.34 21.68 28.08
CA GLU A 40 -19.40 22.41 28.95
C GLU A 40 -19.32 23.92 28.63
N ARG A 41 -20.11 24.41 27.66
CA ARG A 41 -20.09 25.79 27.15
C ARG A 41 -18.75 26.22 26.54
N ASP A 42 -17.91 25.27 26.15
CA ASP A 42 -16.70 25.55 25.37
C ASP A 42 -17.03 25.55 23.87
N PHE A 43 -17.41 26.74 23.40
CA PHE A 43 -17.78 26.94 22.00
C PHE A 43 -16.61 26.77 21.02
N LEU A 44 -15.36 26.96 21.48
CA LEU A 44 -14.19 26.77 20.61
C LEU A 44 -13.96 25.30 20.33
N ILE A 45 -13.94 24.46 21.37
CA ILE A 45 -13.76 23.02 21.22
C ILE A 45 -14.98 22.40 20.52
N SER A 46 -16.18 22.89 20.80
CA SER A 46 -17.40 22.48 20.09
C SER A 46 -17.32 22.77 18.59
N GLY A 47 -16.84 23.95 18.20
CA GLY A 47 -16.60 24.32 16.80
C GLY A 47 -15.60 23.42 16.09
N VAL A 48 -14.51 23.02 16.77
CA VAL A 48 -13.53 22.07 16.23
C VAL A 48 -14.17 20.70 15.98
N GLY A 49 -14.98 20.19 16.92
CA GLY A 49 -15.72 18.94 16.76
C GLY A 49 -16.66 18.97 15.55
N ALA A 50 -17.42 20.06 15.40
CA ALA A 50 -18.30 20.27 14.25
C ALA A 50 -17.54 20.31 12.92
N PHE A 51 -16.40 21.00 12.87
CA PHE A 51 -15.55 21.05 11.66
C PHE A 51 -15.03 19.67 11.27
N ILE A 52 -14.54 18.87 12.24
CA ILE A 52 -14.08 17.50 12.01
C ILE A 52 -15.22 16.66 11.42
N ALA A 53 -16.40 16.68 12.05
CA ALA A 53 -17.54 15.90 11.58
C ALA A 53 -17.95 16.28 10.14
N LEU A 54 -17.99 17.57 9.82
CA LEU A 54 -18.38 18.07 8.50
C LEU A 54 -17.33 17.73 7.43
N PHE A 55 -16.05 17.95 7.73
CA PHE A 55 -14.94 17.65 6.82
C PHE A 55 -14.90 16.17 6.46
N PHE A 56 -14.92 15.29 7.46
CA PHE A 56 -14.92 13.84 7.22
C PHE A 56 -16.25 13.36 6.62
N GLY A 57 -17.37 14.03 6.91
CA GLY A 57 -18.66 13.80 6.25
C GLY A 57 -18.59 14.01 4.73
N LEU A 58 -18.04 15.15 4.28
CA LEU A 58 -17.86 15.46 2.86
C LEU A 58 -16.93 14.46 2.16
N LEU A 59 -15.81 14.09 2.80
CA LEU A 59 -14.88 13.10 2.26
C LEU A 59 -15.53 11.72 2.12
N THR A 60 -16.23 11.27 3.16
CA THR A 60 -16.93 9.98 3.20
C THR A 60 -18.01 9.93 2.11
N PHE A 61 -18.78 11.01 1.94
CA PHE A 61 -19.77 11.14 0.87
C PHE A 61 -19.13 11.05 -0.53
N GLY A 62 -18.00 11.72 -0.76
CA GLY A 62 -17.26 11.64 -2.02
C GLY A 62 -16.80 10.20 -2.35
N ILE A 63 -16.31 9.46 -1.36
CA ILE A 63 -15.91 8.06 -1.51
C ILE A 63 -17.13 7.17 -1.80
N LEU A 64 -18.24 7.38 -1.08
CA LEU A 64 -19.48 6.63 -1.27
C LEU A 64 -20.04 6.82 -2.69
N LYS A 65 -20.11 8.07 -3.17
CA LYS A 65 -20.52 8.39 -4.55
C LYS A 65 -19.65 7.66 -5.58
N LYS A 66 -18.33 7.64 -5.38
CA LYS A 66 -17.39 6.91 -6.25
C LYS A 66 -17.60 5.39 -6.21
N MET A 67 -18.00 4.83 -5.08
CA MET A 67 -18.25 3.39 -4.93
C MET A 67 -19.56 2.93 -5.59
N LEU A 68 -20.57 3.79 -5.59
CA LEU A 68 -21.89 3.56 -6.19
C LEU A 68 -21.90 3.68 -7.71
N SER A 69 -20.91 4.35 -8.31
CA SER A 69 -20.73 4.43 -9.77
C SER A 69 -19.55 3.56 -10.24
N PRO A 70 -19.72 2.23 -10.34
CA PRO A 70 -18.64 1.34 -10.75
C PRO A 70 -18.30 1.56 -12.24
N LYS A 71 -17.22 2.29 -12.49
CA LYS A 71 -16.61 2.34 -13.83
C LYS A 71 -15.55 1.24 -13.95
N PRO A 72 -15.50 0.50 -15.06
CA PRO A 72 -14.41 -0.44 -15.30
C PRO A 72 -13.10 0.35 -15.36
N TYR A 73 -12.08 -0.19 -14.70
CA TYR A 73 -10.75 0.42 -14.69
C TYR A 73 -10.03 0.17 -16.03
N LEU A 74 -10.21 -1.01 -16.60
CA LEU A 74 -9.61 -1.40 -17.87
C LEU A 74 -10.60 -2.26 -18.66
N ILE A 75 -10.66 -2.04 -19.96
CA ILE A 75 -11.49 -2.80 -20.89
C ILE A 75 -10.57 -3.33 -21.99
N LEU A 76 -10.53 -4.64 -22.14
CA LEU A 76 -9.86 -5.31 -23.27
C LEU A 76 -10.91 -5.66 -24.31
N THR A 77 -10.68 -5.25 -25.55
CA THR A 77 -11.39 -5.73 -26.73
C THR A 77 -10.39 -6.42 -27.66
N GLU A 78 -10.87 -7.13 -28.67
CA GLU A 78 -10.00 -7.79 -29.66
C GLU A 78 -9.20 -6.80 -30.51
N GLU A 79 -9.66 -5.55 -30.61
CA GLU A 79 -9.04 -4.52 -31.46
C GLU A 79 -8.27 -3.46 -30.63
N GLU A 80 -8.71 -3.20 -29.39
CA GLU A 80 -8.24 -2.07 -28.60
C GLU A 80 -8.12 -2.37 -27.10
N LEU A 81 -7.14 -1.73 -26.47
CA LEU A 81 -6.95 -1.60 -25.04
C LEU A 81 -7.48 -0.23 -24.57
N ILE A 82 -8.49 -0.24 -23.71
CA ILE A 82 -9.08 0.99 -23.16
C ILE A 82 -8.74 1.13 -21.68
N ILE A 83 -7.94 2.14 -21.35
CA ILE A 83 -7.52 2.41 -19.96
C ILE A 83 -8.30 3.59 -19.40
N ASN A 84 -9.12 3.33 -18.37
CA ASN A 84 -9.81 4.36 -17.60
C ASN A 84 -8.98 4.75 -16.38
N ALA A 85 -7.73 5.17 -16.61
CA ALA A 85 -6.84 5.65 -15.56
C ALA A 85 -7.22 7.07 -15.14
N SER A 86 -8.29 7.20 -14.35
CA SER A 86 -8.71 8.43 -13.65
C SER A 86 -8.99 9.68 -14.51
N SER A 87 -8.81 9.62 -15.83
CA SER A 87 -9.16 10.66 -16.80
C SER A 87 -10.67 10.62 -17.07
N LYS A 88 -11.28 11.79 -17.28
CA LYS A 88 -12.70 11.89 -17.67
C LYS A 88 -13.00 11.25 -19.03
N LYS A 89 -11.97 11.04 -19.85
CA LYS A 89 -12.06 10.47 -21.20
C LYS A 89 -11.12 9.28 -21.30
N ALA A 90 -11.69 8.11 -21.57
CA ALA A 90 -10.96 6.89 -21.88
C ALA A 90 -10.20 7.08 -23.19
N ILE A 91 -8.97 6.58 -23.27
CA ILE A 91 -8.20 6.59 -24.52
C ILE A 91 -8.14 5.14 -24.99
N PRO A 92 -8.85 4.79 -26.09
CA PRO A 92 -8.65 3.51 -26.75
C PRO A 92 -7.31 3.50 -27.45
N ILE A 93 -6.51 2.47 -27.20
CA ILE A 93 -5.19 2.21 -27.80
C ILE A 93 -5.32 0.96 -28.66
N LYS A 94 -4.94 1.01 -29.94
CA LYS A 94 -4.98 -0.18 -30.80
C LYS A 94 -3.84 -1.13 -30.47
N TRP A 95 -4.07 -2.45 -30.59
CA TRP A 95 -3.03 -3.44 -30.36
C TRP A 95 -1.82 -3.26 -31.29
N ASP A 96 -2.05 -2.92 -32.56
CA ASP A 96 -0.98 -2.70 -33.55
C ASP A 96 -0.06 -1.50 -33.24
N ASP A 97 -0.52 -0.57 -32.40
CA ASP A 97 0.29 0.59 -32.00
C ASP A 97 1.13 0.31 -30.72
N ILE A 98 0.99 -0.88 -30.12
CA ILE A 98 1.72 -1.29 -28.90
C ILE A 98 3.00 -2.02 -29.29
N GLU A 99 4.14 -1.42 -28.94
CA GLU A 99 5.46 -2.00 -29.14
C GLU A 99 5.75 -3.12 -28.12
N GLY A 100 5.31 -2.93 -26.88
CA GLY A 100 5.55 -3.90 -25.82
C GLY A 100 5.12 -3.42 -24.44
N TYR A 101 5.51 -4.20 -23.42
CA TYR A 101 5.22 -3.91 -22.03
C TYR A 101 6.48 -3.91 -21.18
N ASN A 102 6.48 -3.07 -20.15
CA ASN A 102 7.54 -3.04 -19.15
C ASN A 102 6.93 -3.00 -17.74
N ILE A 103 7.50 -3.75 -16.78
CA ILE A 103 7.11 -3.59 -15.37
C ILE A 103 8.02 -2.56 -14.72
N GLN A 104 7.44 -1.40 -14.44
CA GLN A 104 8.08 -0.40 -13.60
C GLN A 104 7.59 -0.49 -12.14
N ASN A 105 8.53 -0.35 -11.21
CA ASN A 105 8.24 -0.23 -9.78
C ASN A 105 8.37 1.23 -9.35
N VAL A 106 7.27 1.97 -9.47
CA VAL A 106 7.19 3.39 -9.10
C VAL A 106 6.57 3.51 -7.70
N HIS A 107 7.23 4.23 -6.78
CA HIS A 107 6.72 4.51 -5.43
C HIS A 107 6.03 3.31 -4.78
N PHE A 108 6.75 2.19 -4.67
CA PHE A 108 6.26 0.98 -4.03
C PHE A 108 5.05 0.31 -4.72
N SER A 109 4.69 0.71 -5.93
CA SER A 109 3.59 0.15 -6.71
C SER A 109 4.11 -0.38 -8.03
N LYS A 110 3.60 -1.55 -8.43
CA LYS A 110 3.89 -2.13 -9.73
C LYS A 110 2.99 -1.47 -10.78
N PHE A 111 3.58 -1.08 -11.88
CA PHE A 111 2.89 -0.58 -13.05
C PHE A 111 3.31 -1.41 -14.25
N ILE A 112 2.34 -1.77 -15.09
CA ILE A 112 2.61 -2.28 -16.43
C ILE A 112 2.59 -1.05 -17.34
N GLU A 113 3.77 -0.57 -17.70
CA GLU A 113 3.97 0.45 -18.71
C GLU A 113 3.69 -0.16 -20.08
N ILE A 114 2.97 0.58 -20.90
CA ILE A 114 2.64 0.22 -22.28
C ILE A 114 3.47 1.11 -23.17
N MET A 115 4.43 0.50 -23.88
CA MET A 115 5.28 1.18 -24.83
C MET A 115 4.53 1.24 -26.16
N LEU A 116 4.38 2.44 -26.71
CA LEU A 116 3.69 2.68 -27.97
C LEU A 116 4.69 3.11 -29.03
N HIS A 117 4.50 2.68 -30.27
CA HIS A 117 5.33 3.13 -31.39
C HIS A 117 5.25 4.65 -31.61
N ASP A 118 4.09 5.26 -31.35
CA ASP A 118 3.86 6.70 -31.40
C ASP A 118 3.01 7.17 -30.21
N GLU A 119 3.69 7.61 -29.14
CA GLU A 119 3.02 8.14 -27.94
C GLU A 119 2.36 9.51 -28.17
N GLU A 120 2.92 10.35 -29.07
CA GLU A 120 2.44 11.70 -29.36
C GLU A 120 1.01 11.66 -29.94
N LYS A 121 0.76 10.71 -30.85
CA LYS A 121 -0.57 10.42 -31.44
C LYS A 121 -1.66 10.25 -30.38
N TYR A 122 -1.34 9.60 -29.27
CA TYR A 122 -2.28 9.36 -28.18
C TYR A 122 -2.30 10.48 -27.14
N ARG A 123 -1.16 11.13 -26.87
CA ARG A 123 -1.09 12.34 -26.03
C ARG A 123 -1.90 13.49 -26.61
N ALA A 124 -1.96 13.64 -27.93
CA ALA A 124 -2.78 14.65 -28.59
C ALA A 124 -4.29 14.50 -28.31
N ARG A 125 -4.76 13.27 -28.03
CA ARG A 125 -6.17 12.97 -27.72
C ARG A 125 -6.55 13.24 -26.26
N MET A 126 -5.56 13.48 -25.39
CA MET A 126 -5.78 13.81 -23.98
C MET A 126 -6.36 15.21 -23.82
N SER A 127 -7.14 15.40 -22.75
CA SER A 127 -7.58 16.74 -22.34
C SER A 127 -6.38 17.62 -21.97
N ASN A 128 -6.52 18.95 -22.13
CA ASN A 128 -5.44 19.89 -21.81
C ASN A 128 -4.93 19.76 -20.37
N THR A 129 -5.83 19.47 -19.41
CA THR A 129 -5.46 19.23 -18.00
C THR A 129 -4.66 17.94 -17.84
N THR A 130 -5.10 16.84 -18.46
CA THR A 130 -4.38 15.55 -18.45
C THR A 130 -3.01 15.66 -19.12
N ARG A 131 -2.93 16.40 -20.23
CA ARG A 131 -1.67 16.64 -20.95
C ARG A 131 -0.66 17.40 -20.09
N LYS A 132 -1.11 18.45 -19.38
CA LYS A 132 -0.24 19.20 -18.45
C LYS A 132 0.25 18.32 -17.29
N LEU A 133 -0.61 17.48 -16.72
CA LEU A 133 -0.22 16.54 -15.67
C LEU A 133 0.77 15.49 -16.19
N ASN A 134 0.56 14.97 -17.39
CA ASN A 134 1.50 14.03 -18.00
C ASN A 134 2.85 14.68 -18.32
N LYS A 135 2.89 15.96 -18.71
CA LYS A 135 4.16 16.67 -18.87
C LYS A 135 4.99 16.75 -17.57
N LEU A 136 4.34 16.77 -16.40
CA LEU A 136 5.01 16.69 -15.10
C LEU A 136 5.47 15.27 -14.78
N ASN A 137 4.75 14.27 -15.27
CA ASN A 137 5.13 12.85 -15.16
C ASN A 137 6.35 12.52 -16.03
N ASP A 138 6.49 13.15 -17.21
CA ASP A 138 7.64 12.99 -18.10
C ASP A 138 8.95 13.41 -17.40
N VAL A 139 8.92 14.51 -16.62
CA VAL A 139 10.06 14.97 -15.80
C VAL A 139 10.45 13.93 -14.73
N MET A 140 9.50 13.11 -14.31
CA MET A 140 9.67 12.07 -13.29
C MET A 140 9.89 10.67 -13.89
N ASN A 141 10.12 10.56 -15.22
CA ASN A 141 10.24 9.30 -15.96
C ASN A 141 9.05 8.34 -15.75
N PHE A 142 7.83 8.88 -15.61
CA PHE A 142 6.63 8.05 -15.54
C PHE A 142 5.97 7.91 -16.90
N SER A 143 5.67 6.66 -17.26
CA SER A 143 4.94 6.37 -18.48
C SER A 143 3.56 7.05 -18.50
N PRO A 144 3.19 7.72 -19.61
CA PRO A 144 1.87 8.31 -19.76
C PRO A 144 0.77 7.24 -19.85
N PHE A 145 1.11 6.01 -20.24
CA PHE A 145 0.17 4.89 -20.40
C PHE A 145 0.60 3.71 -19.52
N ALA A 146 0.15 3.74 -18.27
CA ALA A 146 0.49 2.72 -17.29
C ALA A 146 -0.76 2.09 -16.65
N ILE A 147 -0.76 0.76 -16.57
CA ILE A 147 -1.74 0.00 -15.80
C ILE A 147 -1.19 -0.19 -14.38
N ALA A 148 -1.73 0.57 -13.43
CA ALA A 148 -1.44 0.36 -12.01
C ALA A 148 -1.93 -1.04 -11.55
N TRP A 149 -0.99 -1.92 -11.21
CA TRP A 149 -1.27 -3.30 -10.79
C TRP A 149 -2.19 -3.39 -9.57
N VAL A 150 -2.08 -2.42 -8.66
CA VAL A 150 -2.92 -2.32 -7.46
C VAL A 150 -4.39 -2.04 -7.79
N GLN A 151 -4.66 -1.39 -8.92
CA GLN A 151 -6.01 -1.09 -9.39
C GLN A 151 -6.68 -2.29 -10.07
N VAL A 152 -6.00 -3.41 -10.29
CA VAL A 152 -6.61 -4.63 -10.79
C VAL A 152 -6.91 -5.54 -9.61
N LYS A 153 -8.15 -6.05 -9.52
CA LYS A 153 -8.57 -7.03 -8.50
C LYS A 153 -7.61 -8.21 -8.46
N ARG A 154 -7.24 -8.64 -7.26
CA ARG A 154 -6.21 -9.69 -7.07
C ARG A 154 -6.49 -10.98 -7.84
N LYS A 155 -7.75 -11.41 -7.88
CA LYS A 155 -8.20 -12.63 -8.58
C LYS A 155 -8.21 -12.51 -10.11
N ASP A 156 -8.25 -11.29 -10.64
CA ASP A 156 -8.37 -11.02 -12.08
C ASP A 156 -6.99 -10.68 -12.69
N ARG A 157 -5.92 -10.67 -11.88
CA ARG A 157 -4.56 -10.29 -12.30
C ARG A 157 -3.93 -11.29 -13.24
N ASP A 158 -3.99 -12.57 -12.92
CA ASP A 158 -3.41 -13.63 -13.76
C ASP A 158 -4.17 -13.70 -15.09
N LYS A 159 -5.50 -13.52 -15.04
CA LYS A 159 -6.33 -13.39 -16.24
C LYS A 159 -5.93 -12.18 -17.10
N LEU A 160 -5.66 -11.03 -16.48
CA LEU A 160 -5.20 -9.84 -17.21
C LEU A 160 -3.90 -10.10 -17.95
N VAL A 161 -2.91 -10.69 -17.27
CA VAL A 161 -1.60 -10.97 -17.88
C VAL A 161 -1.77 -11.95 -19.04
N ASN A 162 -2.49 -13.06 -18.83
CA ASN A 162 -2.73 -14.03 -19.90
C ASN A 162 -3.42 -13.44 -21.14
N GLU A 163 -4.35 -12.49 -20.93
CA GLU A 163 -5.05 -11.85 -22.05
C GLU A 163 -4.20 -10.78 -22.74
N LEU A 164 -3.37 -10.04 -22.00
CA LEU A 164 -2.36 -9.16 -22.60
C LEU A 164 -1.36 -9.97 -23.44
N ASP A 165 -0.98 -11.15 -22.95
CA ASP A 165 -0.07 -12.05 -23.66
C ASP A 165 -0.71 -12.63 -24.92
N ARG A 166 -1.97 -13.05 -24.83
CA ARG A 166 -2.74 -13.61 -25.96
C ARG A 166 -2.94 -12.58 -27.08
N LEU A 167 -3.24 -11.33 -26.72
CA LEU A 167 -3.58 -10.28 -27.67
C LEU A 167 -2.35 -9.60 -28.27
N ASN A 168 -1.22 -9.58 -27.55
CA ASN A 168 0.03 -9.01 -28.07
C ASN A 168 0.92 -10.08 -28.74
N ARG A 169 0.56 -10.47 -29.96
CA ARG A 169 1.24 -11.54 -30.73
C ARG A 169 2.70 -11.26 -31.08
N CYS A 170 3.18 -10.01 -31.00
CA CYS A 170 4.59 -9.65 -31.27
C CYS A 170 5.48 -9.58 -30.01
N ALA A 171 4.92 -9.68 -28.80
CA ALA A 171 5.66 -9.46 -27.56
C ALA A 171 5.95 -10.72 -26.74
N SER A 172 5.85 -11.94 -27.32
CA SER A 172 5.94 -13.18 -26.53
C SER A 172 7.26 -13.31 -25.74
N GLU A 173 8.37 -12.81 -26.28
CA GLU A 173 9.67 -12.78 -25.58
C GLU A 173 9.69 -11.81 -24.39
N PHE A 174 8.98 -10.68 -24.45
CA PHE A 174 8.83 -9.73 -23.34
C PHE A 174 7.85 -10.22 -22.28
N ASN A 175 6.88 -11.05 -22.65
CA ASN A 175 5.84 -11.54 -21.74
C ASN A 175 6.35 -12.65 -20.82
N ASP A 176 7.22 -13.54 -21.31
CA ASP A 176 7.95 -14.49 -20.44
C ASP A 176 8.79 -13.73 -19.40
N GLN A 177 9.40 -12.61 -19.79
CA GLN A 177 10.12 -11.75 -18.84
C GLN A 177 9.18 -11.16 -17.78
N LEU A 178 7.95 -10.81 -18.15
CA LEU A 178 6.94 -10.26 -17.24
C LEU A 178 6.55 -11.27 -16.15
N TYR A 179 6.23 -12.50 -16.54
CA TYR A 179 5.93 -13.61 -15.61
C TYR A 179 7.14 -13.98 -14.74
N VAL A 180 8.33 -14.06 -15.33
CA VAL A 180 9.58 -14.37 -14.62
C VAL A 180 9.89 -13.27 -13.59
N GLN A 181 9.80 -12.00 -13.97
CA GLN A 181 10.06 -10.86 -13.08
C GLN A 181 9.05 -10.81 -11.93
N MET A 182 7.77 -11.11 -12.18
CA MET A 182 6.76 -11.22 -11.13
C MET A 182 7.05 -12.35 -10.14
N ASN A 183 7.45 -13.52 -10.63
CA ASN A 183 7.78 -14.68 -9.81
C ASN A 183 9.07 -14.47 -8.99
N VAL A 184 10.10 -13.86 -9.59
CA VAL A 184 11.35 -13.50 -8.89
C VAL A 184 11.07 -12.52 -7.75
N ASP A 185 10.23 -11.51 -7.98
CA ASP A 185 9.83 -10.57 -6.94
C ASP A 185 9.06 -11.23 -5.78
N ASP A 186 8.14 -12.15 -6.07
CA ASP A 186 7.38 -12.86 -5.02
C ASP A 186 8.29 -13.78 -4.20
N LYS A 187 9.23 -14.49 -4.85
CA LYS A 187 10.25 -15.31 -4.18
C LYS A 187 11.19 -14.45 -3.32
N GLY A 188 11.67 -13.34 -3.84
CA GLY A 188 12.50 -12.37 -3.10
C GLY A 188 11.78 -11.82 -1.87
N GLN A 189 10.52 -11.44 -2.03
CA GLN A 189 9.69 -10.98 -0.93
C GLN A 189 9.46 -12.07 0.14
N LYS A 190 9.22 -13.32 -0.26
CA LYS A 190 9.08 -14.46 0.67
C LYS A 190 10.36 -14.72 1.48
N SER A 191 11.53 -14.55 0.86
CA SER A 191 12.82 -14.65 1.54
C SER A 191 12.99 -13.56 2.62
N TYR A 192 12.55 -12.33 2.33
CA TYR A 192 12.58 -11.21 3.28
C TYR A 192 11.65 -11.37 4.50
N ARG A 193 10.56 -12.15 4.39
CA ARG A 193 9.54 -12.33 5.46
C ARG A 193 9.94 -13.32 6.56
N GLN A 194 11.19 -13.73 6.63
CA GLN A 194 11.59 -14.80 7.54
C GLN A 194 11.93 -14.30 8.94
N VAL A 195 10.98 -14.49 9.87
CA VAL A 195 11.28 -14.45 11.31
C VAL A 195 12.10 -15.71 11.66
N ASN A 196 13.40 -15.51 11.92
CA ASN A 196 14.38 -16.52 12.30
C ASN A 196 15.23 -16.05 13.51
N GLY A 197 16.17 -16.88 13.98
CA GLY A 197 17.02 -16.53 15.14
C GLY A 197 17.85 -15.25 14.92
N LYS A 198 18.41 -15.05 13.71
CA LYS A 198 19.15 -13.84 13.35
C LYS A 198 18.27 -12.59 13.42
N TYR A 199 17.02 -12.70 13.01
CA TYR A 199 16.02 -11.63 13.13
C TYR A 199 15.72 -11.30 14.60
N MET A 200 15.56 -12.32 15.45
CA MET A 200 15.32 -12.10 16.89
C MET A 200 16.51 -11.39 17.53
N LEU A 201 17.73 -11.85 17.25
CA LEU A 201 18.95 -11.23 17.77
C LEU A 201 19.06 -9.75 17.37
N LYS A 202 18.81 -9.43 16.09
CA LYS A 202 18.77 -8.03 15.62
C LYS A 202 17.71 -7.21 16.34
N SER A 203 16.54 -7.80 16.61
CA SER A 203 15.44 -7.12 17.29
C SER A 203 15.75 -6.85 18.76
N TYR A 204 16.45 -7.77 19.45
CA TYR A 204 16.96 -7.55 20.82
C TYR A 204 18.09 -6.50 20.86
N GLY A 205 18.98 -6.49 19.86
CA GLY A 205 19.99 -5.43 19.76
C GLY A 205 19.36 -4.04 19.62
N LEU A 206 18.29 -3.94 18.81
CA LEU A 206 17.54 -2.70 18.67
C LEU A 206 16.76 -2.32 19.94
N SER A 207 16.16 -3.28 20.65
CA SER A 207 15.51 -2.98 21.94
C SER A 207 16.50 -2.46 22.96
N LEU A 208 17.71 -3.03 23.03
CA LEU A 208 18.74 -2.56 23.96
C LEU A 208 19.08 -1.07 23.74
N ILE A 209 19.24 -0.66 22.47
CA ILE A 209 19.50 0.75 22.12
C ILE A 209 18.31 1.62 22.53
N LEU A 210 17.08 1.21 22.22
CA LEU A 210 15.87 1.96 22.57
C LEU A 210 15.71 2.07 24.09
N THR A 211 15.99 1.01 24.84
CA THR A 211 15.99 1.03 26.31
C THR A 211 16.99 2.03 26.86
N GLY A 212 18.21 2.08 26.33
CA GLY A 212 19.22 3.07 26.74
C GLY A 212 18.78 4.51 26.47
N VAL A 213 18.21 4.77 25.29
CA VAL A 213 17.69 6.11 24.94
C VAL A 213 16.50 6.50 25.83
N SER A 214 15.55 5.59 26.05
CA SER A 214 14.40 5.82 26.94
C SER A 214 14.84 6.02 28.38
N PHE A 215 15.85 5.28 28.86
CA PHE A 215 16.43 5.45 30.19
C PHE A 215 16.96 6.88 30.38
N LEU A 216 17.79 7.37 29.45
CA LEU A 216 18.29 8.75 29.50
C LEU A 216 17.16 9.77 29.49
N PHE A 217 16.11 9.54 28.70
CA PHE A 217 14.95 10.41 28.62
C PHE A 217 14.18 10.48 29.96
N PHE A 218 13.87 9.32 30.56
CA PHE A 218 13.16 9.29 31.85
C PHE A 218 14.01 9.80 33.01
N TYR A 219 15.31 9.50 33.00
CA TYR A 219 16.26 10.06 33.96
C TYR A 219 16.27 11.58 33.90
N TRP A 220 16.33 12.16 32.70
CA TRP A 220 16.31 13.62 32.54
C TRP A 220 14.95 14.24 32.92
N ALA A 221 13.86 13.50 32.73
CA ALA A 221 12.51 13.93 33.11
C ALA A 221 12.22 13.82 34.62
N ASN A 222 13.16 13.30 35.43
CA ASN A 222 12.96 13.00 36.85
C ASN A 222 11.68 12.18 37.10
N ALA A 223 11.37 11.25 36.19
CA ALA A 223 10.26 10.33 36.42
C ALA A 223 10.70 9.30 37.47
N ASP A 224 9.86 8.98 38.43
CA ASP A 224 10.07 7.85 39.33
C ASP A 224 9.48 6.57 38.71
N ASP A 225 9.94 5.40 39.15
CA ASP A 225 9.34 4.09 38.85
C ASP A 225 9.27 3.64 37.36
N TYR A 226 10.12 4.18 36.48
CA TYR A 226 10.16 3.78 35.06
C TYR A 226 10.94 2.48 34.77
N ILE A 227 11.73 1.98 35.73
CA ILE A 227 12.60 0.80 35.53
C ILE A 227 11.81 -0.47 35.18
N PRO A 228 10.71 -0.83 35.87
CA PRO A 228 9.92 -2.01 35.51
C PRO A 228 9.35 -1.91 34.09
N PHE A 229 8.88 -0.72 33.71
CA PHE A 229 8.36 -0.47 32.37
C PHE A 229 9.45 -0.70 31.30
N LEU A 230 10.64 -0.13 31.48
CA LEU A 230 11.75 -0.30 30.54
C LEU A 230 12.19 -1.77 30.42
N PHE A 231 12.25 -2.49 31.54
CA PHE A 231 12.61 -3.90 31.55
C PHE A 231 11.59 -4.76 30.80
N VAL A 232 10.29 -4.54 31.06
CA VAL A 232 9.21 -5.25 30.36
C VAL A 232 9.22 -4.90 28.87
N SER A 233 9.38 -3.64 28.50
CA SER A 233 9.46 -3.22 27.10
C SER A 233 10.65 -3.82 26.37
N PHE A 234 11.82 -3.90 27.02
CA PHE A 234 13.01 -4.54 26.46
C PHE A 234 12.75 -6.00 26.05
N ILE A 235 12.13 -6.78 26.93
CA ILE A 235 11.83 -8.20 26.70
C ILE A 235 10.70 -8.38 25.68
N MET A 236 9.66 -7.55 25.76
CA MET A 236 8.47 -7.67 24.92
C MET A 236 8.65 -7.13 23.50
N TYR A 237 9.57 -6.18 23.30
CA TYR A 237 9.75 -5.50 22.02
C TYR A 237 9.93 -6.43 20.81
N PRO A 238 10.81 -7.46 20.82
CA PRO A 238 10.98 -8.32 19.66
C PRO A 238 9.69 -9.02 19.23
N PHE A 239 8.84 -9.41 20.18
CA PHE A 239 7.54 -10.03 19.90
C PHE A 239 6.54 -9.02 19.33
N ALA A 240 6.48 -7.81 19.89
CA ALA A 240 5.66 -6.74 19.34
C ALA A 240 6.09 -6.37 17.90
N LYS A 241 7.40 -6.30 17.67
CA LYS A 241 8.00 -6.03 16.37
C LYS A 241 7.66 -7.10 15.32
N ILE A 242 7.50 -8.37 15.70
CA ILE A 242 7.06 -9.43 14.78
C ILE A 242 5.70 -9.10 14.17
N ILE A 243 4.74 -8.65 14.98
CA ILE A 243 3.40 -8.29 14.46
C ILE A 243 3.49 -7.17 13.44
N TYR A 244 4.24 -6.12 13.78
CA TYR A 244 4.48 -5.03 12.84
C TYR A 244 5.17 -5.51 11.56
N ASP A 245 6.24 -6.30 11.66
CA ASP A 245 7.02 -6.74 10.50
C ASP A 245 6.23 -7.70 9.60
N VAL A 246 5.44 -8.59 10.19
CA VAL A 246 4.56 -9.51 9.45
C VAL A 246 3.46 -8.76 8.71
N LEU A 247 2.84 -7.76 9.35
CA LEU A 247 1.76 -6.97 8.75
C LEU A 247 2.27 -6.01 7.68
N LEU A 248 3.34 -5.26 7.98
CA LEU A 248 3.79 -4.12 7.20
C LEU A 248 5.31 -4.08 7.00
N GLY A 249 6.10 -4.27 8.07
CA GLY A 249 7.53 -3.96 8.08
C GLY A 249 8.34 -4.73 7.03
N PHE A 250 8.16 -6.05 6.86
CA PHE A 250 8.89 -6.80 5.83
C PHE A 250 8.54 -6.37 4.41
N LYS A 251 7.26 -6.04 4.17
CA LYS A 251 6.82 -5.57 2.87
C LYS A 251 7.43 -4.19 2.58
N PHE A 252 7.51 -3.34 3.60
CA PHE A 252 8.10 -2.02 3.50
C PHE A 252 9.62 -2.09 3.29
N ASP A 253 10.33 -2.90 4.08
CA ASP A 253 11.77 -3.11 3.97
C ASP A 253 12.19 -3.66 2.61
N TYR A 254 11.52 -4.70 2.11
CA TYR A 254 11.79 -5.25 0.77
C TYR A 254 11.65 -4.17 -0.32
N LYS A 255 10.60 -3.39 -0.20
CA LYS A 255 10.26 -2.33 -1.14
C LYS A 255 11.26 -1.18 -1.10
N MET A 256 11.72 -0.79 0.09
CA MET A 256 12.77 0.24 0.26
C MET A 256 14.11 -0.23 -0.28
N ALA A 257 14.51 -1.47 0.00
CA ALA A 257 15.77 -2.03 -0.49
C ALA A 257 15.88 -2.05 -2.03
N LYS A 258 14.74 -2.07 -2.73
CA LYS A 258 14.67 -2.05 -4.20
C LYS A 258 14.65 -0.63 -4.80
N GLN A 259 14.40 0.40 -4.02
CA GLN A 259 14.40 1.78 -4.52
C GLN A 259 15.76 2.45 -4.27
N SER A 260 16.39 2.97 -5.33
CA SER A 260 17.68 3.68 -5.23
C SER A 260 17.56 5.04 -4.52
N PHE A 261 16.40 5.68 -4.60
CA PHE A 261 16.11 6.97 -3.99
C PHE A 261 15.49 6.78 -2.59
N ILE A 262 16.30 6.33 -1.63
CA ILE A 262 15.86 6.23 -0.24
C ILE A 262 16.00 7.62 0.40
N SER A 263 14.87 8.29 0.66
CA SER A 263 14.89 9.59 1.33
C SER A 263 15.16 9.42 2.83
N VAL A 264 15.91 10.36 3.41
CA VAL A 264 16.21 10.44 4.86
C VAL A 264 14.92 10.34 5.70
N TYR A 265 13.82 10.91 5.19
CA TYR A 265 12.51 10.88 5.83
C TYR A 265 11.96 9.46 6.05
N PHE A 266 12.27 8.50 5.18
CA PHE A 266 11.83 7.12 5.37
C PHE A 266 12.55 6.44 6.55
N TYR A 267 13.84 6.71 6.74
CA TYR A 267 14.57 6.20 7.90
C TYR A 267 14.04 6.83 9.19
N GLN A 268 13.75 8.13 9.18
CA GLN A 268 13.13 8.82 10.33
C GLN A 268 11.77 8.23 10.67
N LEU A 269 10.88 8.06 9.68
CA LEU A 269 9.57 7.45 9.89
C LEU A 269 9.69 6.03 10.44
N ARG A 270 10.61 5.23 9.89
CA ARG A 270 10.88 3.86 10.36
C ARG A 270 11.35 3.86 11.82
N PHE A 271 12.28 4.75 12.17
CA PHE A 271 12.77 4.88 13.52
C PHE A 271 11.64 5.28 14.48
N ALA A 272 10.81 6.26 14.11
CA ALA A 272 9.65 6.67 14.88
C ALA A 272 8.65 5.52 15.11
N ILE A 273 8.40 4.68 14.09
CA ILE A 273 7.56 3.50 14.22
C ILE A 273 8.18 2.49 15.21
N HIS A 274 9.51 2.27 15.15
CA HIS A 274 10.18 1.38 16.11
C HIS A 274 10.10 1.89 17.55
N VAL A 275 10.24 3.20 17.76
CA VAL A 275 10.05 3.85 19.07
C VAL A 275 8.61 3.65 19.55
N LEU A 276 7.62 3.89 18.69
CA LEU A 276 6.21 3.69 19.03
C LEU A 276 5.90 2.22 19.40
N ILE A 277 6.41 1.25 18.64
CA ILE A 277 6.24 -0.18 18.92
C ILE A 277 6.90 -0.57 20.24
N TYR A 278 8.02 0.05 20.59
CA TYR A 278 8.71 -0.18 21.87
C TYR A 278 7.87 0.28 23.06
N TYR A 279 7.28 1.47 22.99
CA TYR A 279 6.40 1.93 24.06
C TYR A 279 5.07 1.15 24.13
N LEU A 280 4.58 0.65 22.99
CA LEU A 280 3.38 -0.18 22.92
C LEU A 280 3.64 -1.68 23.07
N SER A 281 4.88 -2.09 23.34
CA SER A 281 5.27 -3.50 23.22
C SER A 281 4.50 -4.40 24.19
N PHE A 282 4.18 -3.90 25.38
CA PHE A 282 3.40 -4.62 26.38
C PHE A 282 2.04 -5.11 25.83
N TYR A 283 1.35 -4.26 25.05
CA TYR A 283 0.04 -4.57 24.49
C TYR A 283 0.12 -5.44 23.22
N ILE A 284 1.16 -5.27 22.41
CA ILE A 284 1.28 -5.92 21.09
C ILE A 284 1.99 -7.28 21.19
N ALA A 285 2.94 -7.44 22.11
CA ALA A 285 3.75 -8.64 22.25
C ALA A 285 2.96 -9.96 22.42
N PRO A 286 1.85 -10.02 23.19
CA PRO A 286 1.06 -11.24 23.31
C PRO A 286 0.60 -11.80 21.96
N LEU A 287 0.21 -10.92 21.03
CA LEU A 287 -0.16 -11.33 19.66
C LEU A 287 1.04 -11.92 18.90
N GLY A 288 2.23 -11.34 19.09
CA GLY A 288 3.47 -11.81 18.47
C GLY A 288 3.89 -13.19 18.96
N ILE A 289 3.78 -13.43 20.27
CA ILE A 289 4.02 -14.74 20.89
C ILE A 289 3.04 -15.76 20.33
N PHE A 290 1.74 -15.43 20.31
CA PHE A 290 0.70 -16.27 19.74
C PHE A 290 0.97 -16.63 18.27
N TYR A 291 1.39 -15.66 17.46
CA TYR A 291 1.77 -15.88 16.06
C TYR A 291 2.92 -16.89 15.91
N ILE A 292 3.95 -16.82 16.76
CA ILE A 292 5.08 -17.77 16.72
C ILE A 292 4.62 -19.18 17.08
N ILE A 293 3.78 -19.32 18.11
CA ILE A 293 3.24 -20.61 18.55
C ILE A 293 2.44 -21.23 17.40
N LEU A 294 1.47 -20.49 16.84
CA LEU A 294 0.64 -20.96 15.72
C LEU A 294 1.47 -21.35 14.49
N ARG A 295 2.50 -20.57 14.17
CA ARG A 295 3.40 -20.86 13.04
C ARG A 295 4.22 -22.14 13.29
N THR A 296 4.60 -22.40 14.54
CA THR A 296 5.40 -23.56 14.92
C THR A 296 4.54 -24.83 14.90
N THR A 297 3.34 -24.78 15.48
CA THR A 297 2.39 -25.90 15.45
C THR A 297 1.99 -26.27 14.03
N TYR A 298 1.70 -25.28 13.18
CA TYR A 298 1.40 -25.52 11.76
C TYR A 298 2.54 -26.23 11.02
N ARG A 299 3.80 -25.84 11.29
CA ARG A 299 4.99 -26.48 10.69
C ARG A 299 5.21 -27.91 11.17
N LEU A 300 4.93 -28.20 12.44
CA LEU A 300 5.04 -29.55 12.99
C LEU A 300 4.00 -30.48 12.35
N ILE A 301 2.74 -30.03 12.27
CA ILE A 301 1.66 -30.80 11.61
C ILE A 301 2.01 -31.09 10.15
N LYS A 302 2.48 -30.08 9.41
CA LYS A 302 2.84 -30.25 7.99
C LYS A 302 4.05 -31.17 7.75
N LYS A 303 4.94 -31.34 8.74
CA LYS A 303 6.08 -32.26 8.63
C LYS A 303 5.76 -33.69 9.04
N GLY A 304 4.65 -33.90 9.76
CA GLY A 304 4.18 -35.22 10.20
C GLY A 304 3.28 -35.94 9.18
N ASN A 305 2.82 -35.24 8.14
CA ASN A 305 2.14 -35.79 6.97
C ASN A 305 3.08 -35.75 5.76
#